data_AF-A0AAW2YSN5-F1
#
_entry.id   AF-A0AAW2YSN5-F1
#
_cell.length_a   1.000
_cell.length_b   1.000
_cell.length_c   1.000
_cell.angle_alpha   90.00
_cell.angle_beta   90.00
_cell.angle_gamma   90.00
#
_symmetry.space_group_name_H-M   'P 1'
#
loop_
_entity.id
_entity.type
_entity.pdbx_description
1 polymer ?
#
loop_
_entity_poly.entity_id
_entity_poly.type
_entity_poly.pdbx_seq_one_letter_code
_entity_poly.pdbx_strand_id
1 'polypeptide(L)'
;MQTLTIVLTIALISVASAKVCFCPQVYLPVCHVKTGEILYSNECFAQCYHDNMNEIIPCHLFKKVNKPTQEPVKDECICSQEFNPVCHKTTGKQLYSNECFARCHHENMNELVLCSDYIKSSKNDDCVCTFIFEPLCNDKDQIMFGNECLARCAKVNLKTLHKC
;
A
#
# COMPACT_ATOMS: atom_id res chain seq x y z
N MET A 1 -29.17 -37.71 -79.00
CA MET A 1 -30.42 -37.32 -78.32
C MET A 1 -30.16 -37.25 -76.83
N GLN A 2 -30.60 -36.16 -76.20
CA GLN A 2 -30.39 -35.81 -74.79
C GLN A 2 -30.94 -36.87 -73.83
N THR A 3 -30.33 -37.01 -72.66
CA THR A 3 -31.06 -36.84 -71.39
C THR A 3 -30.12 -36.24 -70.35
N LEU A 4 -30.53 -35.07 -69.85
CA LEU A 4 -29.83 -34.23 -68.90
C LEU A 4 -30.40 -34.57 -67.51
N THR A 5 -29.70 -35.36 -66.70
CA THR A 5 -30.08 -35.60 -65.30
C THR A 5 -29.44 -34.54 -64.41
N ILE A 6 -30.27 -33.60 -63.94
CA ILE A 6 -29.88 -32.56 -62.99
C ILE A 6 -29.82 -33.19 -61.60
N VAL A 7 -28.61 -33.38 -61.06
CA VAL A 7 -28.39 -33.81 -59.68
C VAL A 7 -28.46 -32.56 -58.78
N LEU A 8 -29.56 -32.42 -58.04
CA LEU A 8 -29.75 -31.33 -57.09
C LEU A 8 -28.98 -31.66 -55.79
N THR A 9 -27.77 -31.13 -55.63
CA THR A 9 -27.00 -31.25 -54.39
C THR A 9 -27.54 -30.27 -53.36
N ILE A 10 -28.31 -30.78 -52.40
CA ILE A 10 -28.74 -30.00 -51.23
C ILE A 10 -27.52 -29.82 -50.33
N ALA A 11 -26.93 -28.61 -50.34
CA ALA A 11 -25.90 -28.22 -49.39
C ALA A 11 -26.54 -28.10 -48.00
N LEU A 12 -26.20 -29.04 -47.10
CA LEU A 12 -26.52 -28.95 -45.68
C LEU A 12 -25.71 -27.80 -45.06
N ILE A 13 -26.27 -26.59 -45.07
CA ILE A 13 -25.74 -25.47 -44.30
C ILE A 13 -26.06 -25.78 -42.83
N SER A 14 -25.06 -26.19 -42.07
CA SER A 14 -25.17 -26.28 -40.61
C SER A 14 -25.40 -24.87 -40.06
N VAL A 15 -26.63 -24.57 -39.64
CA VAL A 15 -26.95 -23.33 -38.95
C VAL A 15 -26.42 -23.47 -37.52
N ALA A 16 -25.36 -22.74 -37.19
CA ALA A 16 -24.90 -22.64 -35.81
C ALA A 16 -26.02 -21.98 -34.97
N SER A 17 -26.62 -22.75 -34.07
CA SER A 17 -27.68 -22.26 -33.18
C SER A 17 -27.07 -21.24 -32.22
N ALA A 18 -27.42 -19.96 -32.37
CA ALA A 18 -27.02 -18.91 -31.43
C ALA A 18 -27.63 -19.20 -30.05
N LYS A 19 -26.81 -19.22 -29.00
CA LYS A 19 -27.25 -19.42 -27.63
C LYS A 19 -28.02 -18.18 -27.17
N VAL A 20 -29.32 -18.32 -26.94
CA VAL A 20 -30.21 -17.24 -26.47
C VAL A 20 -30.39 -17.37 -24.95
N CYS A 21 -30.12 -16.30 -24.22
CA CYS A 21 -30.18 -16.25 -22.76
C CYS A 21 -31.27 -15.27 -22.30
N PHE A 22 -32.20 -15.76 -21.48
CA PHE A 22 -33.20 -14.92 -20.83
C PHE A 22 -32.70 -14.53 -19.44
N CYS A 23 -32.00 -13.39 -19.37
CA CYS A 23 -31.41 -12.91 -18.12
C CYS A 23 -32.00 -11.57 -17.68
N PRO A 24 -32.10 -11.33 -16.36
CA PRO A 24 -32.57 -10.06 -15.83
C PRO A 24 -31.60 -8.92 -16.19
N GLN A 25 -32.14 -7.72 -16.34
CA GLN A 25 -31.38 -6.49 -16.58
C GLN A 25 -30.87 -5.90 -15.25
N VAL A 26 -30.11 -6.69 -14.50
CA VAL A 26 -29.48 -6.30 -13.23
C VAL A 26 -27.97 -6.22 -13.44
N TYR A 27 -27.34 -5.18 -12.89
CA TYR A 27 -25.89 -4.99 -12.98
C TYR A 27 -25.20 -5.43 -11.68
N LEU A 28 -24.67 -6.65 -11.70
CA LEU A 28 -23.86 -7.28 -10.65
C LEU A 28 -22.66 -7.98 -11.31
N PRO A 29 -21.66 -7.21 -11.77
CA PRO A 29 -20.76 -7.67 -12.81
C PRO A 29 -19.87 -8.82 -12.35
N VAL A 30 -19.52 -9.66 -13.32
CA VAL A 30 -18.60 -10.78 -13.19
C VAL A 30 -17.32 -10.46 -13.95
N CYS A 31 -16.20 -10.61 -13.28
CA CYS A 31 -14.88 -10.22 -13.75
C CYS A 31 -14.00 -11.45 -14.01
N HIS A 32 -13.06 -11.34 -14.94
CA HIS A 32 -12.00 -12.31 -15.11
C HIS A 32 -11.11 -12.38 -13.85
N VAL A 33 -10.86 -13.59 -13.36
CA VAL A 33 -10.23 -13.85 -12.06
C VAL A 33 -8.81 -13.31 -11.96
N LYS A 34 -8.06 -13.17 -13.07
CA LYS A 34 -6.67 -12.68 -13.06
C LYS A 34 -6.52 -11.21 -13.40
N THR A 35 -7.34 -10.71 -14.34
CA THR A 35 -7.17 -9.34 -14.89
C THR A 35 -8.14 -8.34 -14.28
N GLY A 36 -9.27 -8.80 -13.72
CA GLY A 36 -10.32 -7.92 -13.18
C GLY A 36 -11.17 -7.25 -14.25
N GLU A 37 -10.96 -7.62 -15.52
CA GLU A 37 -11.78 -7.16 -16.64
C GLU A 37 -13.22 -7.65 -16.48
N ILE A 38 -14.19 -6.75 -16.66
CA ILE A 38 -15.62 -7.09 -16.62
C ILE A 38 -15.96 -7.88 -17.88
N LEU A 39 -16.39 -9.13 -17.72
CA LEU A 39 -16.78 -9.99 -18.83
C LEU A 39 -18.29 -10.06 -19.01
N TYR A 40 -19.05 -9.99 -17.91
CA TYR A 40 -20.50 -10.11 -17.92
C TYR A 40 -21.15 -9.12 -16.95
N SER A 41 -22.32 -8.60 -17.33
CA SER A 41 -23.08 -7.64 -16.52
C SER A 41 -23.69 -8.28 -15.28
N ASN A 42 -23.93 -9.60 -15.30
CA ASN A 42 -24.36 -10.38 -14.15
C ASN A 42 -24.03 -11.87 -14.29
N GLU A 43 -24.25 -12.60 -13.20
CA GLU A 43 -24.01 -14.04 -13.10
C GLU A 43 -24.87 -14.86 -14.09
N CYS A 44 -26.11 -14.46 -14.36
CA CYS A 44 -26.94 -15.16 -15.35
C CYS A 44 -26.29 -15.14 -16.74
N PHE A 45 -25.80 -13.97 -17.18
CA PHE A 45 -25.07 -13.86 -18.44
C PHE A 45 -23.74 -14.64 -18.42
N ALA A 46 -23.05 -14.66 -17.28
CA ALA A 46 -21.82 -15.43 -17.12
C ALA A 46 -22.08 -16.94 -17.24
N GLN A 47 -23.04 -17.50 -16.50
CA GLN A 47 -23.41 -18.91 -16.60
C GLN A 47 -23.92 -19.29 -17.99
N CYS A 48 -24.51 -18.34 -18.72
CA CYS A 48 -25.03 -18.60 -20.04
C CYS A 48 -23.93 -18.57 -21.12
N TYR A 49 -22.96 -17.66 -21.06
CA TYR A 49 -21.98 -17.48 -22.13
C TYR A 49 -20.56 -17.93 -21.80
N HIS A 50 -20.25 -18.22 -20.54
CA HIS A 50 -18.91 -18.58 -20.12
C HIS A 50 -18.77 -20.09 -19.96
N ASP A 51 -17.70 -20.66 -20.53
CA ASP A 51 -17.46 -22.09 -20.53
C ASP A 51 -16.73 -22.58 -19.27
N ASN A 52 -15.86 -21.76 -18.67
CA ASN A 52 -15.04 -22.13 -17.52
C ASN A 52 -15.28 -21.24 -16.30
N MET A 53 -16.22 -21.63 -15.43
CA MET A 53 -16.57 -20.87 -14.23
C MET A 53 -15.39 -20.62 -13.24
N ASN A 54 -14.26 -21.30 -13.39
CA ASN A 54 -13.07 -21.06 -12.57
C ASN A 54 -12.25 -19.83 -13.03
N GLU A 55 -12.51 -19.30 -14.22
CA GLU A 55 -11.83 -18.13 -14.77
C GLU A 55 -12.52 -16.81 -14.42
N ILE A 56 -13.66 -16.88 -13.73
CA ILE A 56 -14.51 -15.73 -13.45
C ILE A 56 -14.96 -15.69 -11.99
N ILE A 57 -15.14 -14.48 -11.48
CA ILE A 57 -15.63 -14.23 -10.12
C ILE A 57 -16.51 -12.98 -10.10
N PRO A 58 -17.42 -12.83 -9.13
CA PRO A 58 -18.08 -11.55 -8.89
C PRO A 58 -17.03 -10.43 -8.71
N CYS A 59 -17.19 -9.31 -9.42
CA CYS A 59 -16.17 -8.24 -9.42
C CYS A 59 -15.90 -7.67 -8.02
N HIS A 60 -16.88 -7.69 -7.12
CA HIS A 60 -16.69 -7.26 -5.72
C HIS A 60 -15.78 -8.19 -4.91
N LEU A 61 -15.55 -9.43 -5.39
CA LEU A 61 -14.59 -10.38 -4.81
C LEU A 61 -13.21 -10.28 -5.45
N PHE A 62 -13.08 -9.70 -6.65
CA PHE A 62 -11.80 -9.57 -7.34
C PHE A 62 -10.74 -8.86 -6.49
N LYS A 63 -11.11 -7.77 -5.80
CA LYS A 63 -10.20 -7.05 -4.90
C LYS A 63 -9.77 -7.87 -3.67
N LYS A 64 -10.58 -8.85 -3.25
CA LYS A 64 -10.26 -9.72 -2.11
C LYS A 64 -9.31 -10.84 -2.52
N VAL A 65 -9.53 -11.42 -3.71
CA VAL A 65 -8.74 -12.55 -4.23
C VAL A 65 -7.43 -12.09 -4.85
N ASN A 66 -7.45 -10.98 -5.59
CA ASN A 66 -6.28 -10.37 -6.24
C ASN A 66 -5.75 -9.20 -5.44
N LYS A 67 -5.95 -9.23 -4.12
CA LYS A 67 -5.23 -8.35 -3.23
C LYS A 67 -3.74 -8.58 -3.53
N PRO A 68 -3.00 -7.57 -4.03
CA PRO A 68 -1.55 -7.68 -4.13
C PRO A 68 -1.08 -8.10 -2.74
N THR A 69 -0.19 -9.07 -2.64
CA THR A 69 0.40 -9.56 -1.37
C THR A 69 1.27 -8.51 -0.66
N GLN A 70 0.92 -7.23 -0.79
CA GLN A 70 1.54 -6.07 -0.20
C GLN A 70 0.48 -5.03 0.23
N GLU A 71 -0.60 -5.46 0.88
CA GLU A 71 -0.93 -4.67 2.06
C GLU A 71 -0.34 -5.44 3.22
N PRO A 72 0.66 -4.88 3.93
CA PRO A 72 1.03 -5.45 5.21
C PRO A 72 -0.29 -5.57 5.98
N VAL A 73 -0.57 -6.78 6.46
CA VAL A 73 -1.44 -6.91 7.62
C VAL A 73 -0.93 -5.84 8.56
N LYS A 74 -1.77 -4.87 8.92
CA LYS A 74 -1.43 -3.89 9.93
C LYS A 74 -1.38 -4.70 11.21
N ASP A 75 -0.30 -5.45 11.40
CA ASP A 75 0.01 -6.19 12.59
C ASP A 75 0.01 -5.10 13.67
N GLU A 76 -0.96 -5.19 14.58
CA GLU A 76 -0.97 -4.32 15.73
C GLU A 76 0.34 -4.58 16.48
N CYS A 77 1.25 -3.62 16.40
CA CYS A 77 2.53 -3.70 17.06
C CYS A 77 2.31 -3.77 18.58
N ILE A 78 2.59 -4.94 19.16
CA ILE A 78 2.63 -5.10 20.61
C ILE A 78 4.00 -4.59 21.09
N CYS A 79 4.04 -3.32 21.46
CA CYS A 79 5.24 -2.66 21.95
C CYS A 79 4.98 -1.96 23.29
N SER A 80 6.05 -1.77 24.07
CA SER A 80 6.04 -0.91 25.24
C SER A 80 5.69 0.53 24.83
N GLN A 81 5.08 1.28 25.77
CA GLN A 81 4.83 2.72 25.63
C GLN A 81 6.03 3.55 26.09
N GLU A 82 7.20 2.93 26.21
CA GLU A 82 8.41 3.67 26.53
C GLU A 82 8.78 4.59 25.37
N PHE A 83 9.21 5.80 25.70
CA PHE A 83 9.61 6.79 24.72
C PHE A 83 11.14 6.80 24.63
N ASN A 84 11.66 6.17 23.59
CA ASN A 84 13.08 6.18 23.22
C ASN A 84 13.19 6.35 21.70
N PRO A 85 12.93 7.56 21.19
CA PRO A 85 12.55 7.77 19.81
C PRO A 85 13.67 7.43 18.83
N VAL A 86 13.25 6.92 17.66
CA VAL A 86 14.13 6.51 16.58
C VAL A 86 13.96 7.48 15.41
N CYS A 87 15.10 7.96 14.92
CA CYS A 87 15.20 8.96 13.88
C CYS A 87 15.85 8.39 12.63
N HIS A 88 15.51 8.95 11.48
CA HIS A 88 16.24 8.67 10.25
C HIS A 88 17.65 9.27 10.32
N LYS A 89 18.67 8.43 10.09
CA LYS A 89 20.10 8.72 10.30
C LYS A 89 20.60 9.96 9.56
N THR A 90 20.05 10.25 8.39
CA THR A 90 20.53 11.37 7.54
C THR A 90 19.72 12.65 7.74
N THR A 91 18.43 12.54 8.04
CA THR A 91 17.53 13.71 8.11
C THR A 91 17.23 14.14 9.53
N GLY A 92 17.41 13.27 10.52
CA GLY A 92 17.08 13.55 11.91
C GLY A 92 15.59 13.60 12.19
N LYS A 93 14.75 13.20 11.24
CA LYS A 93 13.31 13.17 11.42
C LYS A 93 12.95 12.00 12.32
N GLN A 94 12.21 12.25 13.39
CA GLN A 94 11.63 11.19 14.22
C GLN A 94 10.61 10.39 13.39
N LEU A 95 10.78 9.06 13.37
CA LEU A 95 9.88 8.16 12.65
C LEU A 95 9.09 7.27 13.61
N TYR A 96 9.72 6.83 14.70
CA TYR A 96 9.11 5.89 15.65
C TYR A 96 9.35 6.34 17.09
N SER A 97 8.39 6.06 17.97
CA SER A 97 8.48 6.39 19.40
C SER A 97 9.47 5.51 20.15
N ASN A 98 9.74 4.31 19.65
CA ASN A 98 10.80 3.43 20.11
C ASN A 98 11.22 2.40 19.05
N GLU A 99 12.29 1.66 19.37
CA GLU A 99 12.89 0.66 18.48
C GLU A 99 11.95 -0.53 18.21
N CYS A 100 11.06 -0.88 19.15
CA CYS A 100 10.08 -1.93 18.93
C CYS A 100 9.13 -1.56 17.79
N PHE A 101 8.58 -0.34 17.80
CA PHE A 101 7.73 0.15 16.71
C PHE A 101 8.50 0.22 15.38
N ALA A 102 9.77 0.64 15.39
CA ALA A 102 10.59 0.67 14.17
C ALA A 102 10.76 -0.73 13.56
N ARG A 103 11.06 -1.74 14.37
CA ARG A 103 11.17 -3.13 13.90
C ARG A 103 9.85 -3.72 13.45
N CYS A 104 8.76 -3.41 14.16
CA CYS A 104 7.43 -3.89 13.82
C CYS A 104 6.99 -3.44 12.43
N HIS A 105 7.34 -2.22 12.03
CA HIS A 105 7.04 -1.70 10.69
C HIS A 105 8.03 -2.15 9.60
N HIS A 106 8.87 -3.17 9.87
CA HIS A 106 9.82 -3.76 8.92
C HIS A 106 10.77 -2.75 8.26
N GLU A 107 11.18 -1.74 9.00
CA GLU A 107 12.06 -0.69 8.48
C GLU A 107 13.51 -1.16 8.32
N ASN A 108 14.22 -0.52 7.40
CA ASN A 108 15.66 -0.72 7.24
C ASN A 108 16.41 -0.09 8.41
N MET A 109 16.67 -0.87 9.46
CA MET A 109 17.36 -0.42 10.68
C MET A 109 18.74 0.23 10.42
N ASN A 110 19.36 -0.01 9.26
CA ASN A 110 20.63 0.64 8.89
C ASN A 110 20.49 2.15 8.60
N GLU A 111 19.29 2.58 8.25
CA GLU A 111 18.92 3.98 8.00
C GLU A 111 18.38 4.68 9.24
N LEU A 112 18.30 3.97 10.37
CA LEU A 112 17.75 4.45 11.62
C LEU A 112 18.82 4.55 12.70
N VAL A 113 18.64 5.51 13.61
CA VAL A 113 19.46 5.72 14.81
C VAL A 113 18.57 6.16 15.96
N LEU A 114 19.02 6.04 17.20
CA LEU A 114 18.36 6.73 18.30
C LEU A 114 18.42 8.24 18.05
N CYS A 115 17.32 8.94 18.30
CA CYS A 115 17.28 10.38 18.10
C CYS A 115 18.28 11.12 19.01
N SER A 116 18.64 10.55 20.16
CA SER A 116 19.73 11.04 21.03
C SER A 116 21.08 11.06 20.32
N ASP A 117 21.34 10.07 19.48
CA ASP A 117 22.62 9.86 18.81
C ASP A 117 22.73 10.69 17.53
N TYR A 118 21.59 11.11 16.97
CA TYR A 118 21.53 12.01 15.83
C TYR A 118 22.05 13.43 16.16
N ILE A 119 21.92 13.86 17.42
CA ILE A 119 22.26 15.23 17.82
C ILE A 119 23.74 15.48 17.57
N LYS A 120 24.03 16.46 16.71
CA LYS A 120 25.37 17.01 16.57
C LYS A 120 25.71 17.75 17.86
N SER A 121 26.39 17.07 18.79
CA SER A 121 26.91 17.71 19.99
C SER A 121 27.63 19.00 19.59
N SER A 122 27.16 20.15 20.09
CA SER A 122 27.93 21.38 20.01
C SER A 122 29.18 21.12 20.85
N LYS A 123 30.32 20.88 20.19
CA LYS A 123 31.64 20.87 20.83
C LYS A 123 31.97 22.30 21.28
N ASN A 124 31.25 22.76 22.29
CA ASN A 124 31.61 23.93 23.05
C ASN A 124 31.91 23.41 24.45
N ASP A 125 33.20 23.21 24.73
CA ASP A 125 33.68 22.53 25.94
C ASP A 125 33.25 23.27 27.25
N ASP A 126 32.76 24.50 27.14
CA ASP A 126 32.24 25.31 28.24
C ASP A 126 30.74 25.13 28.53
N CYS A 127 30.01 24.35 27.74
CA CYS A 127 28.57 24.18 27.93
C CYS A 127 28.22 22.97 28.80
N VAL A 128 27.76 23.26 30.02
CA VAL A 128 27.18 22.26 30.92
C VAL A 128 25.66 22.23 30.72
N CYS A 129 25.15 21.18 30.08
CA CYS A 129 23.72 20.94 29.89
C CYS A 129 23.31 19.60 30.52
N THR A 130 22.04 19.47 30.88
CA THR A 130 21.48 18.18 31.31
C THR A 130 21.37 17.22 30.13
N PHE A 131 21.37 15.92 30.43
CA PHE A 131 21.12 14.86 29.45
C PHE A 131 19.62 14.60 29.22
N ILE A 132 18.74 15.51 29.65
CA ILE A 132 17.30 15.38 29.42
C ILE A 132 17.03 15.61 27.93
N PHE A 133 16.28 14.69 27.32
CA PHE A 133 15.90 14.74 25.92
C PHE A 133 14.52 15.38 25.77
N GLU A 134 14.50 16.66 25.40
CA GLU A 134 13.32 17.47 25.07
C GLU A 134 13.59 18.18 23.73
N PRO A 135 13.53 17.44 22.62
CA PRO A 135 14.14 17.88 21.38
C PRO A 135 13.45 19.11 20.79
N LEU A 136 14.26 19.94 20.14
CA LEU A 136 13.82 21.08 19.37
C LEU A 136 14.00 20.80 17.89
N CYS A 137 12.92 20.95 17.12
CA CYS A 137 12.85 20.69 15.70
C CYS A 137 12.81 21.99 14.90
N ASN A 138 13.25 21.93 13.65
CA ASN A 138 12.98 22.98 12.66
C ASN A 138 11.58 22.80 12.03
N ASP A 139 11.18 23.71 11.15
CA ASP A 139 9.89 23.69 10.44
C ASP A 139 9.68 22.46 9.52
N LYS A 140 10.66 21.55 9.42
CA LYS A 140 10.60 20.28 8.66
C LYS A 140 10.60 19.06 9.58
N ASP A 141 10.35 19.23 10.88
CA ASP A 141 10.36 18.18 11.92
C ASP A 141 11.70 17.44 12.04
N GLN A 142 12.80 18.13 11.70
CA GLN A 142 14.14 17.58 11.88
C GLN A 142 14.68 18.03 13.23
N ILE A 143 15.13 17.08 14.05
CA ILE A 143 15.73 17.39 15.35
C ILE A 143 17.00 18.19 15.14
N MET A 144 17.05 19.39 15.70
CA MET A 144 18.21 20.27 15.66
C MET A 144 19.03 20.18 16.95
N PHE A 145 18.34 20.08 18.09
CA PHE A 145 18.95 20.04 19.42
C PHE A 145 18.20 19.09 20.33
N GLY A 146 18.91 18.39 21.22
CA GLY A 146 18.30 17.47 22.17
C GLY A 146 17.54 18.12 23.32
N ASN A 147 17.82 19.40 23.58
CA ASN A 147 17.08 20.22 24.52
C ASN A 147 17.38 21.71 24.28
N GLU A 148 16.63 22.55 24.98
CA GLU A 148 16.76 24.00 24.90
C GLU A 148 18.13 24.51 25.38
N CYS A 149 18.73 23.87 26.39
CA CYS A 149 20.08 24.23 26.87
C CYS A 149 21.12 24.09 25.75
N LEU A 150 21.09 22.98 25.02
CA LEU A 150 21.98 22.73 23.89
C LEU A 150 21.76 23.73 22.75
N ALA A 151 20.51 24.12 22.46
CA ALA A 151 20.20 25.13 21.46
C ALA A 151 20.72 26.53 21.85
N ARG A 152 20.55 26.92 23.12
CA ARG A 152 21.10 28.17 23.67
C ARG A 152 22.63 28.16 23.68
N CYS A 153 23.23 27.03 24.05
CA CYS A 153 24.67 26.83 24.01
C CYS A 153 25.24 27.05 22.59
N ALA A 154 24.55 26.51 21.59
CA ALA A 154 24.88 26.73 20.18
C ALA A 154 24.52 28.13 19.66
N LYS A 155 24.03 29.02 20.53
CA LYS A 155 23.60 30.40 20.23
C LYS A 155 22.56 30.48 19.11
N VAL A 156 21.70 29.47 19.02
CA VAL A 156 20.58 29.46 18.05
C VAL A 156 19.40 30.27 18.58
N ASN A 157 18.73 30.98 17.69
CA ASN A 157 17.50 31.69 18.00
C ASN A 157 16.36 30.67 18.20
N LEU A 158 15.94 30.46 19.43
CA LEU A 158 14.87 29.51 19.77
C LEU A 158 13.53 29.80 19.08
N LYS A 159 13.30 31.03 18.60
CA LYS A 159 12.07 31.37 17.85
C LYS A 159 11.99 30.70 16.48
N THR A 160 13.11 30.20 15.97
CA THR A 160 13.16 29.46 14.69
C THR A 160 13.04 27.95 14.89
N LEU A 161 12.73 27.52 16.11
CA LEU A 161 12.57 26.13 16.50
C LEU A 161 11.24 25.96 17.23
N HIS A 162 10.71 24.75 17.20
CA HIS A 162 9.59 24.34 18.03
C HIS A 162 9.94 23.06 18.77
N LYS A 163 9.15 22.73 19.80
CA LYS A 163 9.20 21.39 20.38
C LYS A 163 8.87 20.38 19.28
N CYS A 164 9.65 19.31 19.19
CA CYS A 164 9.13 18.09 18.60
C CYS A 164 8.12 17.49 19.60
#